data_AF-A0A8H9HAX0-F1
#
_entry.id   AF-A0A8H9HAX0-F1
#
_cell.length_a   1.000
_cell.length_b   1.000
_cell.length_c   1.000
_cell.angle_alpha   90.00
_cell.angle_beta   90.00
_cell.angle_gamma   90.00
#
_symmetry.space_group_name_H-M   'P 1'
#
loop_
_entity.id
_entity.type
_entity.pdbx_description
1 polymer ?
#
loop_
_entity_poly.entity_id
_entity_poly.type
_entity_poly.pdbx_seq_one_letter_code
_entity_poly.pdbx_strand_id
1 'polypeptide(L)'
;MSLLSKILADIRTVIAAVLGIFGLFLLICSGFLNGAEEMAKTGGVNANLWAGIALVVVAVLMALWWGVSPGDSGKGSGDSPSDPGAHRQG
;
A
#
# COMPACT_ATOMS: atom_id res chain seq x y z
N MET A 1 10.61 -4.50 -17.56
CA MET A 1 10.89 -5.11 -16.24
C MET A 1 10.86 -4.06 -15.13
N SER A 2 9.72 -3.42 -14.81
CA SER A 2 9.71 -2.38 -13.75
C SER A 2 8.35 -2.04 -13.13
N LEU A 3 7.32 -2.90 -13.27
CA LEU A 3 6.12 -2.79 -12.43
C LEU A 3 6.45 -3.23 -11.00
N LEU A 4 7.17 -4.35 -10.87
CA LEU A 4 7.68 -4.85 -9.60
C LEU A 4 8.63 -3.87 -8.93
N SER A 5 9.54 -3.24 -9.70
CA SER A 5 10.43 -2.19 -9.18
C SER A 5 9.70 -0.92 -8.80
N LYS A 6 8.65 -0.49 -9.53
CA LYS A 6 7.83 0.67 -9.13
C LYS A 6 6.97 0.37 -7.90
N ILE A 7 6.51 -0.87 -7.75
CA ILE A 7 5.77 -1.36 -6.57
C ILE A 7 6.68 -1.48 -5.34
N LEU A 8 7.92 -1.95 -5.50
CA LEU A 8 8.92 -2.00 -4.41
C LEU A 8 9.53 -0.64 -4.09
N ALA A 9 9.59 0.28 -5.06
CA ALA A 9 10.08 1.64 -4.83
C ALA A 9 9.08 2.49 -4.03
N ASP A 10 7.79 2.15 -4.03
CA ASP A 10 6.80 2.80 -3.17
C ASP A 10 6.68 2.06 -1.83
N ILE A 11 7.24 2.67 -0.79
CA ILE A 11 7.20 2.16 0.57
C ILE A 11 5.77 1.90 1.07
N ARG A 12 4.76 2.62 0.57
CA ARG A 12 3.35 2.43 0.98
C ARG A 12 2.84 1.06 0.56
N THR A 13 3.16 0.64 -0.66
CA THR A 13 2.74 -0.65 -1.21
C THR A 13 3.49 -1.80 -0.53
N VAL A 14 4.78 -1.60 -0.20
CA VAL A 14 5.55 -2.57 0.58
C VAL A 14 4.95 -2.74 1.99
N ILE A 15 4.66 -1.65 2.70
CA ILE A 15 4.04 -1.71 4.03
C ILE A 15 2.66 -2.38 3.96
N ALA A 16 1.82 -2.01 2.99
CA ALA A 16 0.50 -2.62 2.81
C ALA A 16 0.60 -4.14 2.56
N ALA A 17 1.54 -4.58 1.71
CA ALA A 17 1.75 -5.99 1.43
C ALA A 17 2.20 -6.77 2.66
N VAL A 18 3.18 -6.24 3.41
CA VAL A 18 3.69 -6.88 4.63
C VAL A 18 2.59 -6.99 5.68
N LEU A 19 1.87 -5.89 5.97
CA LEU A 19 0.73 -5.90 6.91
C LEU A 19 -0.37 -6.87 6.47
N GLY A 20 -0.69 -6.92 5.17
CA GLY A 20 -1.69 -7.83 4.63
C GLY A 20 -1.30 -9.30 4.79
N ILE A 21 -0.03 -9.65 4.52
CA ILE A 21 0.49 -11.02 4.69
C ILE A 21 0.41 -11.44 6.17
N PHE A 22 0.89 -10.60 7.09
CA PHE A 22 0.82 -10.88 8.52
C PHE A 22 -0.63 -10.94 9.04
N GLY A 23 -1.49 -10.02 8.59
CA GLY A 23 -2.91 -10.04 8.94
C GLY A 23 -3.61 -11.32 8.49
N LEU A 24 -3.38 -11.73 7.24
CA LEU A 24 -3.93 -12.98 6.70
C LEU A 24 -3.40 -14.21 7.45
N PHE A 25 -2.11 -14.23 7.79
CA PHE A 25 -1.53 -15.28 8.61
C PHE A 25 -2.23 -15.41 9.97
N LEU A 26 -2.48 -14.28 10.65
CA LEU A 26 -3.20 -14.29 11.93
C LEU A 26 -4.66 -14.74 11.79
N LEU A 27 -5.35 -14.40 10.69
CA LEU A 27 -6.69 -14.90 10.42
C LEU A 27 -6.70 -16.42 10.18
N ILE A 28 -5.69 -16.96 9.49
CA ILE A 28 -5.52 -18.40 9.30
C ILE A 28 -5.26 -19.07 10.65
N CYS A 29 -4.35 -18.55 11.47
CA CYS A 29 -4.13 -19.05 12.83
C CYS A 29 -5.41 -18.99 13.66
N SER A 30 -6.20 -17.92 13.53
CA SER A 30 -7.50 -17.81 14.19
C SER A 30 -8.58 -18.73 13.62
N GLY A 31 -8.45 -19.24 12.40
CA GLY A 31 -9.42 -20.18 11.82
C GLY A 31 -9.08 -21.62 12.16
N PHE A 32 -7.79 -21.95 12.15
CA PHE A 32 -7.30 -23.33 12.20
C PHE A 32 -6.55 -23.69 13.50
N LEU A 33 -6.04 -22.70 14.25
CA LEU A 33 -5.21 -22.89 15.44
C LEU A 33 -5.84 -22.26 16.70
N ASN A 34 -7.15 -22.45 16.88
CA ASN A 34 -7.87 -22.01 18.08
C ASN A 34 -7.63 -22.96 19.26
N GLY A 35 -6.50 -22.76 19.95
CA GLY A 35 -6.23 -23.43 21.21
C GLY A 35 -7.06 -22.82 22.36
N ALA A 36 -7.83 -23.65 23.07
CA ALA A 36 -8.60 -23.23 24.25
C ALA A 36 -7.71 -22.59 25.35
N GLU A 37 -6.43 -22.95 25.39
CA GLU A 37 -5.43 -22.42 26.32
C GLU A 37 -5.08 -20.95 26.04
N GLU A 38 -5.01 -20.56 24.77
CA GLU A 38 -4.76 -19.17 24.36
C GLU A 38 -6.00 -18.30 24.63
N MET A 39 -7.20 -18.85 24.45
CA MET A 39 -8.45 -18.16 24.78
C MET A 39 -8.63 -17.95 26.29
N ALA A 40 -8.07 -18.84 27.12
CA ALA A 40 -8.12 -18.68 28.58
C ALA A 40 -7.29 -17.47 29.06
N LYS A 41 -6.18 -17.16 28.40
CA LYS A 41 -5.31 -16.00 28.73
C LYS A 41 -5.92 -14.66 28.33
N THR A 42 -6.82 -14.65 27.35
CA THR A 42 -7.41 -13.44 26.77
C THR A 42 -8.85 -13.20 27.24
N GLY A 43 -9.33 -13.95 28.23
CA GLY A 43 -10.68 -13.82 28.76
C GLY A 43 -11.77 -14.35 27.82
N GLY A 44 -11.45 -15.34 26.98
CA GLY A 44 -12.37 -15.95 26.02
C GLY A 44 -12.42 -15.25 24.66
N VAL A 45 -11.52 -14.29 24.40
CA VAL A 45 -11.50 -13.50 23.16
C VAL A 45 -10.35 -13.94 22.25
N ASN A 46 -10.59 -14.15 20.96
CA ASN A 46 -9.53 -14.56 20.05
C ASN A 46 -8.61 -13.38 19.69
N ALA A 47 -7.42 -13.32 20.29
CA ALA A 47 -6.46 -12.25 20.04
C ALA A 47 -5.94 -12.25 18.59
N ASN A 48 -5.68 -13.42 18.01
CA ASN A 48 -5.23 -13.54 16.62
C ASN A 48 -6.29 -13.04 15.63
N LEU A 49 -7.58 -13.28 15.91
CA LEU A 49 -8.68 -12.76 15.09
C LEU A 49 -8.68 -11.23 15.08
N TRP A 50 -8.69 -10.61 16.26
CA TRP A 50 -8.78 -9.16 16.39
C TRP A 50 -7.54 -8.45 15.83
N ALA A 51 -6.35 -8.98 16.13
CA ALA A 51 -5.10 -8.45 15.58
C ALA A 51 -5.04 -8.63 14.05
N GLY A 52 -5.45 -9.80 13.54
CA GLY A 52 -5.52 -10.09 12.11
C GLY A 52 -6.47 -9.15 11.37
N ILE A 53 -7.68 -8.96 11.88
CA ILE A 53 -8.67 -8.01 11.31
C ILE A 53 -8.10 -6.60 11.30
N ALA A 54 -7.51 -6.13 12.40
CA ALA A 54 -6.94 -4.78 12.47
C ALA A 54 -5.83 -4.57 11.42
N LEU A 55 -4.92 -5.54 11.27
CA LEU A 55 -3.85 -5.49 10.27
C LEU A 55 -4.39 -5.49 8.84
N VAL A 56 -5.40 -6.31 8.55
CA VAL A 56 -6.03 -6.35 7.21
C VAL A 56 -6.73 -5.02 6.90
N VAL A 57 -7.45 -4.44 7.85
CA VAL A 57 -8.09 -3.12 7.67
C VAL A 57 -7.05 -2.06 7.34
N VAL A 58 -5.96 -1.98 8.11
CA VAL A 58 -4.89 -1.00 7.87
C VAL A 58 -4.21 -1.24 6.51
N ALA A 59 -3.96 -2.50 6.14
CA ALA A 59 -3.40 -2.85 4.84
C ALA A 59 -4.29 -2.39 3.68
N VAL A 60 -5.61 -2.59 3.78
CA VAL A 60 -6.59 -2.12 2.79
C VAL A 60 -6.61 -0.58 2.73
N LEU A 61 -6.61 0.10 3.87
CA LEU A 61 -6.58 1.57 3.91
C LEU A 61 -5.30 2.13 3.26
N MET A 62 -4.15 1.53 3.55
CA MET A 62 -2.87 1.91 2.92
C MET A 62 -2.87 1.65 1.41
N ALA A 63 -3.40 0.51 0.97
CA ALA A 63 -3.51 0.17 -0.45
C ALA A 63 -4.49 1.11 -1.19
N LEU A 64 -5.62 1.45 -0.59
CA LEU A 64 -6.58 2.40 -1.14
C LEU A 64 -6.00 3.81 -1.19
N TRP A 65 -5.27 4.24 -0.17
CA TRP A 65 -4.60 5.55 -0.16
C TRP A 65 -3.60 5.70 -1.32
N TRP A 66 -2.90 4.63 -1.69
CA TRP A 66 -2.02 4.63 -2.87
C TRP A 66 -2.79 4.91 -4.17
N GLY A 67 -3.98 4.31 -4.33
CA GLY A 67 -4.83 4.49 -5.50
C GLY A 67 -5.44 5.89 -5.65
N VAL A 68 -5.52 6.68 -4.58
CA VAL A 68 -6.07 8.05 -4.59
C VAL A 68 -5.00 9.09 -4.92
N SER A 69 -3.76 8.69 -5.27
CA SER A 69 -2.73 9.62 -5.73
C SER A 69 -3.25 10.41 -6.94
N PRO A 70 -3.44 11.75 -6.84
CA PRO A 70 -3.91 12.56 -7.96
C PRO A 70 -2.80 12.61 -9.02
N GLY A 71 -2.83 11.66 -9.94
CA GLY A 71 -2.14 11.78 -11.22
C GLY A 71 -2.96 12.72 -12.09
N ASP A 72 -2.29 13.68 -12.72
CA ASP A 72 -2.85 14.58 -13.73
C ASP A 72 -3.60 15.81 -13.18
N SER A 73 -2.96 16.60 -12.32
CA SER A 73 -3.04 18.04 -12.55
C SER A 73 -2.33 18.32 -13.88
N GLY A 74 -3.07 18.24 -14.98
CA GLY A 74 -2.58 18.58 -16.30
C GLY A 74 -1.96 19.97 -16.28
N LYS A 75 -0.62 20.04 -16.32
CA LYS A 75 0.08 21.24 -16.76
C LYS A 75 0.45 20.98 -18.21
N GLY A 76 -0.39 21.55 -19.07
CA GLY A 76 -0.41 21.35 -20.50
C GLY A 76 0.93 21.65 -21.17
N SER A 77 1.09 21.00 -22.32
CA SER A 77 1.70 21.55 -23.52
C SER A 77 2.00 23.06 -23.43
N GLY A 78 3.23 23.38 -23.04
CA GLY A 78 3.83 24.67 -23.29
C GLY A 78 4.88 24.45 -24.36
N ASP A 79 4.46 24.54 -25.62
CA ASP A 79 5.33 24.73 -26.77
C ASP A 79 6.45 25.69 -26.37
N SER A 80 7.69 25.20 -26.28
CA SER A 80 8.83 26.08 -26.44
C SER A 80 8.91 26.35 -27.94
N PRO A 81 8.70 27.60 -28.41
CA PRO A 81 8.84 27.91 -29.82
C PRO A 81 10.21 27.42 -30.28
N SER A 82 10.24 26.57 -31.29
CA SER A 82 11.43 26.35 -32.09
C SER A 82 11.83 27.70 -32.64
N ASP A 83 12.83 28.33 -32.02
CA ASP A 83 13.34 29.64 -32.37
C ASP A 83 14.05 29.57 -33.74
N PRO A 84 13.49 30.14 -34.82
CA PRO A 84 14.13 30.13 -36.13
C PRO A 84 14.99 31.39 -36.35
N GLY A 85 15.19 32.26 -35.34
CA GLY A 85 15.57 33.65 -35.59
C GLY A 85 16.39 34.42 -34.55
N ALA A 86 16.76 33.87 -33.38
CA ALA A 86 17.61 34.61 -32.45
C ALA A 86 19.09 34.66 -32.89
N HIS A 87 19.38 35.69 -33.69
CA HIS A 87 20.68 36.34 -33.90
C HIS A 87 21.61 35.63 -34.91
N ARG A 88 21.84 36.05 -36.17
CA ARG A 88 21.69 37.34 -36.87
C ARG A 88 21.96 38.58 -36.00
N GLN A 89 23.06 38.55 -35.27
CA GLN A 89 23.81 39.72 -34.80
C GLN A 89 25.27 39.33 -35.09
N GLY A 90 25.96 39.89 -36.08
CA GLY A 90 26.26 41.30 -36.28
C GLY A 90 27.78 41.38 -36.24
#